data_AF-A0A6G4U6C9-F1
#
_entry.id   AF-A0A6G4U6C9-F1
#
_cell.length_a   1.000
_cell.length_b   1.000
_cell.length_c   1.000
_cell.angle_alpha   90.00
_cell.angle_beta   90.00
_cell.angle_gamma   90.00
#
_symmetry.space_group_name_H-M   'P 1'
#
loop_
_entity.id
_entity.type
_entity.pdbx_description
1 polymer ?
#
loop_
_entity_poly.entity_id
_entity_poly.type
_entity_poly.pdbx_seq_one_letter_code
_entity_poly.pdbx_strand_id
1 'polypeptide(L)' 'MITGLDHVQLACPAGSEGELRAFYGDVLGMVEVTKPAVLAGRGGCW' A
#
# COMPACT_ATOMS: atom_id res chain seq x y z
N MET A 1 24.13 9.65 3.36
CA MET A 1 23.28 10.43 4.30
C MET A 1 21.83 10.01 4.06
N ILE A 2 21.05 9.74 5.11
CA ILE A 2 19.62 9.37 5.00
C ILE A 2 18.81 10.67 5.01
N THR A 3 17.92 10.88 4.04
CA THR A 3 17.14 12.12 3.88
C THR A 3 15.68 12.01 4.34
N GLY A 4 15.19 10.80 4.58
CA GLY A 4 13.82 10.56 5.05
C GLY A 4 13.37 9.12 4.87
N LEU A 5 12.10 8.89 5.21
CA LEU A 5 11.39 7.64 4.90
C LEU A 5 10.67 7.81 3.58
N ASP A 6 10.84 6.85 2.69
CA ASP A 6 10.21 6.84 1.37
C ASP A 6 8.87 6.08 1.39
N HIS A 7 8.83 4.92 2.06
CA HIS A 7 7.63 4.10 2.18
C HIS A 7 7.70 3.20 3.43
N VAL A 8 6.56 2.65 3.82
CA VAL A 8 6.42 1.63 4.88
C VAL A 8 5.64 0.45 4.32
N GLN A 9 6.12 -0.77 4.54
CA GLN A 9 5.40 -1.99 4.19
C GLN A 9 4.60 -2.47 5.39
N LEU A 10 3.31 -2.73 5.20
CA LEU A 10 2.39 -3.17 6.25
C LEU A 10 2.00 -4.62 6.03
N ALA A 11 2.10 -5.43 7.08
CA ALA A 11 1.57 -6.79 7.07
C ALA A 11 0.07 -6.77 7.38
N CYS A 12 -0.71 -7.54 6.63
CA CYS A 12 -2.15 -7.72 6.83
C CYS A 12 -2.55 -9.16 6.44
N PRO A 13 -3.71 -9.66 6.90
CA PRO A 13 -4.26 -10.91 6.40
C PRO A 13 -4.44 -10.89 4.88
N ALA A 14 -4.33 -12.06 4.23
CA ALA A 14 -4.59 -12.16 2.79
C ALA A 14 -6.03 -11.75 2.46
N GLY A 15 -6.22 -10.95 1.41
CA GLY A 15 -7.54 -10.43 1.00
C GLY A 15 -7.96 -9.11 1.67
N SER A 16 -7.11 -8.52 2.53
CA SER A 16 -7.43 -7.27 3.23
C SER A 16 -7.39 -6.02 2.33
N GLU A 17 -7.03 -6.13 1.06
CA GLU A 17 -6.81 -4.99 0.18
C GLU A 17 -8.05 -4.09 0.04
N GLY A 18 -9.26 -4.64 0.13
CA GLY A 18 -10.49 -3.86 0.12
C GLY A 18 -10.63 -2.96 1.37
N GLU A 19 -10.38 -3.52 2.55
CA GLU A 19 -10.43 -2.79 3.82
C GLU A 19 -9.34 -1.72 3.89
N LEU A 20 -8.12 -2.05 3.42
CA LEU A 20 -7.03 -1.09 3.36
C LEU A 20 -7.34 0.07 2.41
N ARG A 21 -7.93 -0.18 1.24
CA ARG A 21 -8.35 0.90 0.33
C ARG A 21 -9.43 1.78 0.95
N ALA A 22 -10.41 1.20 1.63
CA ALA A 22 -11.44 1.98 2.30
C ALA A 22 -10.82 2.87 3.40
N PHE A 23 -9.89 2.34 4.19
CA PHE A 23 -9.25 3.13 5.23
C PHE A 23 -8.29 4.20 4.66
N TYR A 24 -7.30 3.80 3.86
CA TYR A 24 -6.28 4.72 3.36
C TYR A 24 -6.84 5.67 2.29
N GLY A 25 -7.71 5.18 1.40
CA GLY A 25 -8.34 5.98 0.35
C GLY A 25 -9.47 6.85 0.88
N ASP A 26 -10.48 6.27 1.51
CA ASP A 26 -11.69 7.01 1.85
C ASP A 26 -11.56 7.78 3.17
N VAL A 27 -10.96 7.18 4.21
CA VAL A 27 -10.84 7.84 5.53
C VAL A 27 -9.65 8.80 5.56
N LEU A 28 -8.48 8.38 5.06
CA LEU A 28 -7.27 9.21 5.08
C LEU A 28 -7.07 10.06 3.82
N GLY A 29 -7.87 9.83 2.77
CA GLY A 29 -7.79 10.63 1.53
C GLY A 29 -6.53 10.37 0.71
N MET A 30 -5.85 9.23 0.90
CA MET A 30 -4.65 8.88 0.15
C MET A 30 -5.00 8.36 -1.24
N VAL A 31 -4.08 8.53 -2.18
CA VAL A 31 -4.23 8.02 -3.55
C VAL A 31 -3.48 6.70 -3.67
N GLU A 32 -4.19 5.63 -4.02
CA GLU A 32 -3.55 4.34 -4.37
C GLU A 32 -2.77 4.51 -5.67
N VAL A 33 -1.53 4.01 -5.70
CA VAL A 33 -0.66 4.09 -6.89
C VAL A 33 -0.28 2.70 -7.37
N THR A 34 0.09 2.59 -8.65
CA THR A 34 0.39 1.28 -9.21
C THR A 34 1.63 0.68 -8.55
N LYS A 35 1.48 -0.56 -8.09
CA LYS A 35 2.58 -1.33 -7.51
C LYS A 35 3.74 -1.47 -8.50
N PRO A 36 5.00 -1.25 -8.09
CA PRO A 36 6.15 -1.47 -8.96
C PRO A 36 6.14 -2.88 -9.57
N ALA A 37 6.46 -2.99 -10.87
CA ALA A 37 6.33 -4.23 -11.63
C ALA A 37 7.04 -5.43 -10.98
N VAL A 38 8.21 -5.20 -10.36
CA VAL A 38 9.00 -6.25 -9.68
C VAL A 38 8.30 -6.84 -8.45
N LEU A 39 7.28 -6.16 -7.92
CA LEU A 39 6.49 -6.58 -6.75
C LEU A 39 5.04 -6.96 -7.10
N ALA A 40 4.61 -6.76 -8.35
CA ALA A 40 3.23 -6.99 -8.79
C ALA A 40 2.76 -8.43 -8.55
N GLY A 41 3.65 -9.41 -8.75
CA GLY A 41 3.34 -10.84 -8.53
C GLY A 41 3.13 -11.26 -7.08
N ARG A 42 3.29 -10.36 -6.10
CA ARG A 42 3.21 -10.67 -4.67
C ARG A 42 1.82 -10.38 -4.04
N GLY A 43 0.82 -9.98 -4.83
CA GLY A 43 -0.50 -9.55 -4.33
C GLY A 43 -0.44 -8.24 -3.54
N GLY A 44 -1.52 -7.85 -2.85
CA GLY A 44 -1.59 -6.62 -2.07
C GLY A 44 -1.94 -5.35 -2.86
N CYS A 45 -2.32 -4.30 -2.13
CA CYS A 45 -2.49 -2.93 -2.62
C CYS A 45 -1.22 -2.11 -2.40
N TRP A 46 -1.13 -0.94 -3.03
CA TRP A 46 0.06 -0.10 -2.98
C TRP A 46 -0.27 1.39 -2.90
#